data_AF-A0A3M2LXH6-F1
#
_entry.id   AF-A0A3M2LXH6-F1
#
_cell.length_a   1.000
_cell.length_b   1.000
_cell.length_c   1.000
_cell.angle_alpha   90.00
_cell.angle_beta   90.00
_cell.angle_gamma   90.00
#
_symmetry.space_group_name_H-M   'P 1'
#
loop_
_entity.id
_entity.type
_entity.pdbx_description
1 polymer ?
#
loop_
_entity_poly.entity_id
_entity_poly.type
_entity_poly.pdbx_seq_one_letter_code
_entity_poly.pdbx_strand_id
1 'polypeptide(L)'
;MTPPACAGPAGRGEPRSSSSGGRGGNVTDTQILKFLLALAFVVVLARVAGRVARRFGQPDVIGELAIGIVVGPTLLHGRVADLLFPGTVRPFLNAVANLGLVVFMFVVGLELDRRTVREVGRATAGAALGSTLAPLALGALLGLYLAPRHAAGHETGFVLFMAVAMAVTAFPVLARIIGDRGLGGTLLGTVALSTAAVCDVVAWTLLAAVQAMVGDASAWQIALLVPYVAVMFLVVGPLLGRSGLADALSARSPSALAVVLIGLLLSAAATQALGLHFIFGAFLFGLVLPRGRTDEARSALLGSVQFGTVLLLPAYFVLVGLKVNLADTTMKDVLDFGLILLTAVVAKFGGAFVGARLQGLPTRTSALLAVLMNTRGLTELVALGVGLSMGVLDRDLYGLMVVMALVTTAMTGPALRLLGVDRPAEGSAPGAPHREP
;
A
#
# COMPACT_ATOMS: atom_id res chain seq x y z
N MET A 1 -36.89 43.48 -56.35
CA MET A 1 -37.29 44.56 -55.43
C MET A 1 -38.25 43.98 -54.40
N THR A 2 -38.09 44.38 -53.13
CA THR A 2 -38.97 44.16 -51.96
C THR A 2 -39.63 45.49 -51.56
N PRO A 3 -40.49 45.62 -50.50
CA PRO A 3 -41.37 44.66 -49.80
C PRO A 3 -42.84 44.96 -50.25
N PRO A 4 -43.92 45.28 -49.46
CA PRO A 4 -44.35 45.00 -48.07
C PRO A 4 -45.08 43.63 -47.94
N ALA A 5 -45.57 43.07 -46.82
CA ALA A 5 -45.79 43.42 -45.39
C ALA A 5 -47.26 43.70 -44.94
N CYS A 6 -47.85 42.75 -44.21
CA CYS A 6 -49.06 42.90 -43.37
C CYS A 6 -48.90 42.19 -42.01
N ALA A 7 -49.58 42.73 -40.98
CA ALA A 7 -49.39 42.50 -39.55
C ALA A 7 -49.74 41.10 -38.99
N GLY A 8 -49.28 40.82 -37.76
CA GLY A 8 -49.64 39.64 -36.93
C GLY A 8 -51.00 39.76 -36.22
N PRO A 9 -51.29 38.90 -35.21
CA PRO A 9 -50.65 39.13 -33.89
C PRO A 9 -50.31 37.88 -33.04
N ALA A 10 -49.46 38.14 -32.04
CA ALA A 10 -49.36 37.56 -30.70
C ALA A 10 -49.81 36.11 -30.39
N GLY A 11 -48.85 35.32 -29.90
CA GLY A 11 -48.96 34.79 -28.52
C GLY A 11 -49.24 33.30 -28.33
N ARG A 12 -48.16 32.52 -28.18
CA ARG A 12 -48.02 31.44 -27.19
C ARG A 12 -46.54 31.16 -26.97
N GLY A 13 -46.07 31.27 -25.74
CA GLY A 13 -44.66 31.10 -25.40
C GLY A 13 -44.25 29.63 -25.41
N GLU A 14 -43.28 29.28 -26.24
CA GLU A 14 -42.55 28.02 -26.10
C GLU A 14 -41.72 28.06 -24.82
N PRO A 15 -41.77 27.02 -23.95
CA PRO A 15 -40.84 26.92 -22.84
C PRO A 15 -39.45 26.59 -23.39
N ARG A 16 -38.61 27.63 -23.54
CA ARG A 16 -37.18 27.48 -23.80
C ARG A 16 -36.61 26.47 -22.79
N SER A 17 -36.05 25.38 -23.29
CA SER A 17 -35.32 24.39 -22.48
C SER A 17 -34.00 25.00 -21.99
N SER A 18 -34.09 25.87 -20.98
CA SER A 18 -32.96 26.52 -20.37
C SER A 18 -32.11 25.50 -19.61
N SER A 19 -30.87 25.31 -20.08
CA SER A 19 -29.69 25.01 -19.27
C SER A 19 -29.89 24.03 -18.10
N SER A 20 -29.47 22.77 -18.31
CA SER A 20 -29.15 21.85 -17.21
C SER A 20 -27.91 22.34 -16.45
N GLY A 21 -28.08 23.42 -15.68
CA GLY A 21 -27.08 23.92 -14.75
C GLY A 21 -26.75 22.84 -13.73
N GLY A 22 -25.46 22.59 -13.50
CA GLY A 22 -24.99 21.54 -12.60
C GLY A 22 -25.49 21.77 -11.17
N ARG A 23 -26.51 21.01 -10.76
CA ARG A 23 -26.84 20.85 -9.34
C ARG A 23 -25.80 19.93 -8.73
N GLY A 24 -24.89 20.49 -7.93
CA GLY A 24 -24.15 19.72 -6.95
C GLY A 24 -25.16 19.02 -6.04
N GLY A 25 -25.31 17.71 -6.22
CA GLY A 25 -26.32 16.94 -5.51
C GLY A 25 -25.93 16.77 -4.05
N ASN A 26 -26.74 17.31 -3.14
CA ASN A 26 -26.67 16.95 -1.73
C ASN A 26 -26.76 15.43 -1.59
N VAL A 27 -25.96 14.84 -0.68
CA VAL A 27 -26.00 13.40 -0.43
C VAL A 27 -27.39 13.04 0.08
N THR A 28 -28.12 12.22 -0.68
CA THR A 28 -29.47 11.80 -0.33
C THR A 28 -29.47 10.71 0.74
N ASP A 29 -30.52 10.63 1.56
CA ASP A 29 -30.66 9.57 2.57
C ASP A 29 -30.55 8.16 1.97
N THR A 30 -31.05 7.98 0.74
CA THR A 30 -30.90 6.75 -0.04
C THR A 30 -29.44 6.43 -0.40
N GLN A 31 -28.60 7.44 -0.66
CA GLN A 31 -27.15 7.24 -0.84
C GLN A 31 -26.47 6.88 0.48
N ILE A 32 -26.85 7.52 1.60
CA ILE A 32 -26.31 7.20 2.93
C ILE A 32 -26.65 5.74 3.30
N LEU A 33 -27.91 5.32 3.14
CA LEU A 33 -28.35 3.95 3.37
C LEU A 33 -27.54 2.94 2.53
N LYS A 34 -27.44 3.17 1.22
CA LYS A 34 -26.69 2.29 0.31
C LYS A 34 -25.19 2.26 0.66
N PHE A 35 -24.62 3.39 1.09
CA PHE A 35 -23.23 3.46 1.55
C PHE A 35 -22.99 2.64 2.83
N LEU A 36 -23.84 2.78 3.85
CA LEU A 36 -23.72 2.03 5.10
C LEU A 36 -23.88 0.52 4.88
N LEU A 37 -24.86 0.11 4.06
CA LEU A 37 -25.06 -1.29 3.68
C LEU A 37 -23.86 -1.85 2.89
N ALA A 38 -23.36 -1.09 1.91
CA ALA A 38 -22.19 -1.48 1.13
C ALA A 38 -20.94 -1.63 2.00
N LEU A 39 -20.67 -0.68 2.90
CA LEU A 39 -19.54 -0.73 3.82
C LEU A 39 -19.63 -1.94 4.77
N ALA A 40 -20.81 -2.20 5.34
CA ALA A 40 -21.05 -3.38 6.16
C ALA A 40 -20.80 -4.68 5.37
N PHE A 41 -21.27 -4.76 4.12
CA PHE A 41 -21.09 -5.94 3.27
C PHE A 41 -19.62 -6.17 2.89
N VAL A 42 -18.88 -5.12 2.51
CA VAL A 42 -17.43 -5.17 2.27
C VAL A 42 -16.70 -5.76 3.48
N VAL A 43 -17.02 -5.27 4.69
CA VAL A 43 -16.38 -5.72 5.93
C VAL A 43 -16.71 -7.18 6.23
N VAL A 44 -17.97 -7.61 6.04
CA VAL A 44 -18.36 -9.02 6.20
C VAL A 44 -17.60 -9.91 5.23
N LEU A 45 -17.55 -9.57 3.94
CA LEU A 45 -16.78 -10.30 2.93
C LEU A 45 -15.32 -10.43 3.34
N ALA A 46 -14.67 -9.31 3.66
CA ALA A 46 -13.26 -9.26 4.01
C ALA A 46 -12.95 -10.14 5.23
N ARG A 47 -13.76 -10.04 6.30
CA ARG A 47 -13.60 -10.83 7.52
C ARG A 47 -13.91 -12.32 7.31
N VAL A 48 -14.80 -12.69 6.40
CA VAL A 48 -15.05 -14.10 6.03
C VAL A 48 -13.88 -14.64 5.20
N ALA A 49 -13.45 -13.93 4.16
CA ALA A 49 -12.37 -14.35 3.28
C ALA A 49 -11.01 -14.42 4.00
N GLY A 50 -10.70 -13.45 4.87
CA GLY A 50 -9.50 -13.49 5.72
C GLY A 50 -9.49 -14.70 6.67
N ARG A 51 -10.63 -15.02 7.33
CA ARG A 51 -10.76 -16.26 8.12
C ARG A 51 -10.50 -17.52 7.28
N VAL A 52 -10.98 -17.57 6.04
CA VAL A 52 -10.74 -18.69 5.13
C VAL A 52 -9.25 -18.77 4.76
N ALA A 53 -8.60 -17.66 4.39
CA ALA A 53 -7.17 -17.60 4.10
C ALA A 53 -6.30 -18.09 5.28
N ARG A 54 -6.64 -17.69 6.53
CA ARG A 54 -5.91 -18.16 7.73
C ARG A 54 -5.95 -19.68 7.92
N ARG A 55 -7.07 -20.35 7.57
CA ARG A 55 -7.17 -21.83 7.61
C ARG A 55 -6.21 -22.50 6.63
N PHE A 56 -5.97 -21.88 5.46
CA PHE A 56 -4.96 -22.33 4.49
C PHE A 56 -3.52 -21.92 4.83
N GLY A 57 -3.28 -21.36 6.02
CA GLY A 57 -1.95 -20.92 6.44
C GLY A 57 -1.53 -19.53 5.94
N GLN A 58 -2.44 -18.78 5.30
CA GLN A 58 -2.15 -17.50 4.68
C GLN A 58 -2.52 -16.29 5.58
N PRO A 59 -1.86 -15.13 5.43
CA PRO A 59 -2.27 -13.88 6.07
C PRO A 59 -3.68 -13.41 5.64
N ASP A 60 -4.36 -12.66 6.51
CA ASP A 60 -5.73 -12.17 6.25
C ASP A 60 -5.86 -11.38 4.94
N VAL A 61 -4.91 -10.48 4.68
CA VAL A 61 -4.80 -9.66 3.46
C VAL A 61 -4.96 -10.47 2.17
N ILE A 62 -4.45 -11.72 2.13
CA ILE A 62 -4.56 -12.55 0.93
C ILE A 62 -6.02 -12.90 0.65
N GLY A 63 -6.81 -13.22 1.68
CA GLY A 63 -8.25 -13.46 1.54
C GLY A 63 -9.02 -12.18 1.24
N GLU A 64 -8.69 -11.08 1.92
CA GLU A 64 -9.34 -9.78 1.77
C GLU A 64 -9.15 -9.19 0.36
N LEU A 65 -7.96 -9.34 -0.22
CA LEU A 65 -7.69 -8.96 -1.62
C LEU A 65 -8.34 -9.94 -2.61
N ALA A 66 -8.22 -11.26 -2.39
CA ALA A 66 -8.76 -12.27 -3.30
C ALA A 66 -10.28 -12.17 -3.43
N ILE A 67 -11.03 -11.92 -2.35
CA ILE A 67 -12.50 -11.73 -2.45
C ILE A 67 -12.86 -10.47 -3.24
N GLY A 68 -12.03 -9.43 -3.18
CA GLY A 68 -12.17 -8.25 -4.04
C GLY A 68 -12.02 -8.60 -5.53
N ILE A 69 -11.01 -9.39 -5.88
CA ILE A 69 -10.77 -9.85 -7.28
C ILE A 69 -11.94 -10.73 -7.76
N VAL A 70 -12.43 -11.65 -6.90
CA VAL A 70 -13.56 -12.54 -7.21
C VAL A 70 -14.87 -11.78 -7.43
N VAL A 71 -15.16 -10.78 -6.59
CA VAL A 71 -16.38 -9.96 -6.70
C VAL A 71 -16.28 -8.92 -7.82
N GLY A 72 -15.06 -8.53 -8.19
CA GLY A 72 -14.75 -7.55 -9.22
C GLY A 72 -15.04 -8.00 -10.67
N PRO A 73 -14.51 -7.27 -11.67
CA PRO A 73 -14.79 -7.56 -13.06
C PRO A 73 -14.24 -8.92 -13.52
N THR A 74 -13.13 -9.37 -12.95
CA THR A 74 -12.37 -10.57 -13.36
C THR A 74 -13.19 -11.86 -13.50
N LEU A 75 -13.96 -12.28 -12.47
CA LEU A 75 -14.70 -13.56 -12.55
C LEU A 75 -16.20 -13.40 -12.83
N LEU A 76 -16.79 -12.27 -12.44
CA LEU A 76 -18.24 -12.07 -12.44
C LEU A 76 -18.70 -10.95 -13.39
N HIS A 77 -17.81 -10.50 -14.29
CA HIS A 77 -18.05 -9.41 -15.25
C HIS A 77 -18.63 -8.15 -14.59
N GLY A 78 -18.23 -7.88 -13.34
CA GLY A 78 -18.65 -6.71 -12.56
C GLY A 78 -20.08 -6.74 -12.03
N ARG A 79 -20.93 -7.66 -12.50
CA ARG A 79 -22.37 -7.70 -12.17
C ARG A 79 -22.66 -7.71 -10.68
N VAL A 80 -21.89 -8.49 -9.92
CA VAL A 80 -22.02 -8.58 -8.46
C VAL A 80 -21.43 -7.34 -7.78
N ALA A 81 -20.32 -6.78 -8.27
CA ALA A 81 -19.79 -5.50 -7.78
C ALA A 81 -20.73 -4.31 -8.07
N ASP A 82 -21.47 -4.30 -9.18
CA ASP A 82 -22.41 -3.23 -9.52
C ASP A 82 -23.70 -3.31 -8.68
N LEU A 83 -24.15 -4.53 -8.37
CA LEU A 83 -25.28 -4.78 -7.47
C LEU A 83 -24.96 -4.41 -6.02
N LEU A 84 -23.80 -4.86 -5.50
CA LEU A 84 -23.39 -4.66 -4.11
C LEU A 84 -22.83 -3.26 -3.85
N PHE A 85 -22.09 -2.72 -4.81
CA PHE A 85 -21.36 -1.46 -4.69
C PHE A 85 -21.72 -0.53 -5.86
N PRO A 86 -22.94 0.05 -5.88
CA PRO A 86 -23.38 0.93 -6.97
C PRO A 86 -22.40 2.08 -7.21
N GLY A 87 -22.26 2.50 -8.48
CA GLY A 87 -21.34 3.58 -8.88
C GLY A 87 -21.55 4.90 -8.11
N THR A 88 -22.77 5.18 -7.66
CA THR A 88 -23.11 6.34 -6.82
C THR A 88 -22.56 6.29 -5.39
N VAL A 89 -22.09 5.12 -4.94
CA VAL A 89 -21.58 4.85 -3.58
C VAL A 89 -20.07 4.60 -3.57
N ARG A 90 -19.50 4.09 -4.67
CA ARG A 90 -18.04 3.81 -4.81
C ARG A 90 -17.13 4.99 -4.39
N PRO A 91 -17.41 6.27 -4.70
CA PRO A 91 -16.58 7.38 -4.25
C PRO A 91 -16.49 7.50 -2.73
N PHE A 92 -17.60 7.29 -2.01
CA PHE A 92 -17.63 7.34 -0.55
C PHE A 92 -16.88 6.15 0.08
N LEU A 93 -17.04 4.95 -0.48
CA LEU A 93 -16.26 3.78 -0.07
C LEU A 93 -14.75 4.00 -0.28
N ASN A 94 -14.35 4.55 -1.44
CA ASN A 94 -12.96 4.89 -1.73
C ASN A 94 -12.41 5.96 -0.77
N ALA A 95 -13.19 6.97 -0.41
CA ALA A 95 -12.76 7.98 0.57
C ALA A 95 -12.50 7.38 1.96
N VAL A 96 -13.37 6.48 2.43
CA VAL A 96 -13.22 5.77 3.71
C VAL A 96 -12.05 4.80 3.69
N ALA A 97 -11.87 4.07 2.58
CA ALA A 97 -10.70 3.19 2.38
C ALA A 97 -9.38 3.98 2.30
N ASN A 98 -9.39 5.15 1.65
CA ASN A 98 -8.23 6.04 1.60
C ASN A 98 -7.88 6.60 2.98
N LEU A 99 -8.87 6.89 3.85
CA LEU A 99 -8.61 7.23 5.24
C LEU A 99 -7.97 6.04 6.01
N GLY A 100 -8.46 4.81 5.78
CA GLY A 100 -7.81 3.59 6.27
C GLY A 100 -6.34 3.47 5.83
N LEU A 101 -6.07 3.82 4.57
CA LEU A 101 -4.73 3.84 4.00
C LEU A 101 -3.84 4.94 4.59
N VAL A 102 -4.34 6.17 4.78
CA VAL A 102 -3.63 7.25 5.52
C VAL A 102 -3.20 6.75 6.88
N VAL A 103 -4.14 6.19 7.64
CA VAL A 103 -3.91 5.67 8.98
C VAL A 103 -2.92 4.49 8.97
N PHE A 104 -3.01 3.60 7.99
CA PHE A 104 -2.04 2.51 7.81
C PHE A 104 -0.63 3.03 7.51
N MET A 105 -0.47 3.94 6.54
CA MET A 105 0.85 4.47 6.17
C MET A 105 1.49 5.29 7.29
N PHE A 106 0.68 5.95 8.12
CA PHE A 106 1.12 6.52 9.38
C PHE A 106 1.67 5.47 10.36
N VAL A 107 0.97 4.34 10.53
CA VAL A 107 1.47 3.22 11.33
C VAL A 107 2.80 2.70 10.77
N VAL A 108 2.96 2.53 9.45
CA VAL A 108 4.25 2.13 8.84
C VAL A 108 5.37 3.12 9.18
N GLY A 109 5.12 4.43 9.07
CA GLY A 109 6.11 5.46 9.41
C GLY A 109 6.46 5.52 10.90
N LEU A 110 5.46 5.27 11.77
CA LEU A 110 5.64 5.15 13.21
C LEU A 110 6.46 3.90 13.57
N GLU A 111 6.19 2.79 12.89
CA GLU A 111 6.81 1.49 13.17
C GLU A 111 8.30 1.46 12.82
N LEU A 112 8.68 2.21 11.79
CA LEU A 112 10.05 2.36 11.28
C LEU A 112 10.95 3.09 12.29
N ASP A 113 11.62 2.33 13.17
CA ASP A 113 12.57 2.89 14.14
C ASP A 113 13.91 3.26 13.49
N ARG A 114 14.35 4.49 13.73
CA ARG A 114 15.65 5.02 13.29
C ARG A 114 16.83 4.33 13.98
N ARG A 115 16.64 3.67 15.14
CA ARG A 115 17.68 2.84 15.77
C ARG A 115 17.89 1.54 14.98
N THR A 116 16.81 0.84 14.62
CA THR A 116 16.86 -0.36 13.76
C THR A 116 17.52 -0.11 12.40
N VAL A 117 17.41 1.12 11.86
CA VAL A 117 18.09 1.58 10.63
C VAL A 117 19.54 2.07 10.87
N ARG A 118 19.91 2.47 12.10
CA ARG A 118 21.29 2.86 12.45
C ARG A 118 22.16 1.68 12.86
N GLU A 119 21.59 0.67 13.51
CA GLU A 119 22.26 -0.55 13.98
C GLU A 119 22.27 -1.64 12.89
N VAL A 120 22.50 -1.22 11.63
CA VAL A 120 22.55 -2.12 10.47
C VAL A 120 23.88 -2.86 10.46
N GLY A 121 23.86 -4.11 10.94
CA GLY A 121 24.98 -5.03 10.78
C GLY A 121 25.29 -5.34 9.30
N ARG A 122 26.52 -5.78 9.03
CA ARG A 122 27.01 -6.08 7.66
C ARG A 122 26.07 -7.01 6.88
N ALA A 123 25.52 -8.03 7.55
CA ALA A 123 24.50 -8.94 7.02
C ALA A 123 23.25 -8.22 6.48
N THR A 124 22.68 -7.33 7.28
CA THR A 124 21.50 -6.51 6.92
C THR A 124 21.82 -5.57 5.75
N ALA A 125 22.98 -4.92 5.74
CA ALA A 125 23.39 -4.05 4.64
C ALA A 125 23.52 -4.80 3.31
N GLY A 126 24.22 -5.95 3.31
CA GLY A 126 24.38 -6.78 2.12
C GLY A 126 23.05 -7.36 1.61
N ALA A 127 22.20 -7.84 2.52
CA ALA A 127 20.86 -8.31 2.18
C ALA A 127 20.01 -7.18 1.56
N ALA A 128 19.97 -5.99 2.17
CA ALA A 128 19.18 -4.86 1.71
C ALA A 128 19.64 -4.35 0.33
N LEU A 129 20.96 -4.25 0.11
CA LEU A 129 21.51 -3.88 -1.20
C LEU A 129 21.13 -4.91 -2.26
N GLY A 130 21.29 -6.21 -1.97
CA GLY A 130 20.91 -7.28 -2.88
C GLY A 130 19.42 -7.32 -3.19
N SER A 131 18.56 -7.23 -2.17
CA SER A 131 17.08 -7.26 -2.29
C SER A 131 16.46 -5.98 -2.87
N THR A 132 17.27 -4.97 -3.16
CA THR A 132 16.87 -3.69 -3.76
C THR A 132 17.47 -3.53 -5.15
N LEU A 133 18.80 -3.63 -5.30
CA LEU A 133 19.49 -3.38 -6.57
C LEU A 133 19.19 -4.44 -7.64
N ALA A 134 19.12 -5.73 -7.29
CA ALA A 134 18.80 -6.76 -8.28
C ALA A 134 17.36 -6.66 -8.80
N PRO A 135 16.32 -6.43 -7.96
CA PRO A 135 14.98 -6.13 -8.45
C PRO A 135 14.84 -4.78 -9.17
N LEU A 136 15.57 -3.73 -8.77
CA LEU A 136 15.60 -2.47 -9.55
C LEU A 136 16.11 -2.73 -10.97
N ALA A 137 17.26 -3.41 -11.12
CA ALA A 137 17.86 -3.68 -12.42
C ALA A 137 16.97 -4.59 -13.29
N LEU A 138 16.52 -5.72 -12.75
CA LEU A 138 15.67 -6.66 -13.50
C LEU A 138 14.27 -6.09 -13.76
N GLY A 139 13.73 -5.28 -12.84
CA GLY A 139 12.47 -4.56 -13.03
C GLY A 139 12.55 -3.44 -14.07
N ALA A 140 13.70 -2.77 -14.19
CA ALA A 140 13.94 -1.82 -15.28
C ALA A 140 14.01 -2.53 -16.65
N LEU A 141 14.70 -3.67 -16.74
CA LEU A 141 14.75 -4.48 -17.97
C LEU A 141 13.37 -5.02 -18.37
N LEU A 142 12.60 -5.51 -17.39
CA LEU A 142 11.20 -5.90 -17.59
C LEU A 142 10.34 -4.71 -18.02
N GLY A 143 10.55 -3.54 -17.42
CA GLY A 143 9.92 -2.27 -17.81
C GLY A 143 10.20 -1.91 -19.27
N LEU A 144 11.45 -2.02 -19.73
CA LEU A 144 11.83 -1.75 -21.13
C LEU A 144 11.15 -2.72 -22.11
N TYR A 145 10.97 -3.99 -21.73
CA TYR A 145 10.26 -4.98 -22.54
C TYR A 145 8.72 -4.73 -22.59
N LEU A 146 8.12 -4.27 -21.49
CA LEU A 146 6.68 -4.00 -21.39
C LEU A 146 6.28 -2.59 -21.88
N ALA A 147 7.19 -1.62 -21.87
CA ALA A 147 6.91 -0.23 -22.22
C ALA A 147 6.22 -0.04 -23.58
N PRO A 148 6.58 -0.73 -24.68
CA PRO A 148 5.92 -0.56 -25.99
C PRO A 148 4.43 -0.94 -26.03
N ARG A 149 3.87 -1.51 -24.95
CA ARG A 149 2.46 -1.92 -24.83
C ARG A 149 1.74 -1.16 -23.71
N HIS A 150 2.45 -0.90 -22.62
CA HIS A 150 1.86 -0.43 -21.36
C HIS A 150 2.30 0.99 -20.95
N ALA A 151 3.38 1.54 -21.53
CA ALA A 151 3.79 2.91 -21.25
C ALA A 151 2.90 3.90 -22.01
N ALA A 152 1.92 4.48 -21.31
CA ALA A 152 1.03 5.52 -21.84
C ALA A 152 1.78 6.87 -22.02
N GLY A 153 2.71 6.92 -22.98
CA GLY A 153 3.51 8.11 -23.34
C GLY A 153 4.66 8.46 -22.39
N HIS A 154 4.80 7.75 -21.27
CA HIS A 154 5.78 8.07 -20.21
C HIS A 154 6.83 6.95 -20.03
N GLU A 155 7.53 6.56 -21.09
CA GLU A 155 8.45 5.40 -21.10
C GLU A 155 9.47 5.42 -19.95
N THR A 156 10.20 6.52 -19.75
CA THR A 156 11.17 6.65 -18.64
C THR A 156 10.49 6.50 -17.28
N GLY A 157 9.31 7.11 -17.11
CA GLY A 157 8.51 7.02 -15.89
C GLY A 157 8.03 5.60 -15.61
N PHE A 158 7.56 4.91 -16.64
CA PHE A 158 7.14 3.52 -16.63
C PHE A 158 8.29 2.58 -16.24
N VAL A 159 9.46 2.71 -16.87
CA VAL A 159 10.64 1.87 -16.61
C VAL A 159 11.12 2.07 -15.16
N LEU A 160 11.20 3.31 -14.68
CA LEU A 160 11.56 3.60 -13.30
C LEU A 160 10.50 3.10 -12.30
N PHE A 161 9.22 3.24 -12.62
CA PHE A 161 8.14 2.70 -11.80
C PHE A 161 8.22 1.17 -11.70
N MET A 162 8.42 0.47 -12.82
CA MET A 162 8.56 -1.00 -12.84
C MET A 162 9.78 -1.48 -12.06
N ALA A 163 10.90 -0.77 -12.14
CA ALA A 163 12.07 -1.00 -11.29
C ALA A 163 11.71 -0.89 -9.80
N VAL A 164 11.07 0.21 -9.39
CA VAL A 164 10.69 0.46 -7.99
C VAL A 164 9.68 -0.56 -7.50
N ALA A 165 8.63 -0.85 -8.29
CA ALA A 165 7.62 -1.85 -7.96
C ALA A 165 8.23 -3.23 -7.75
N MET A 166 9.13 -3.69 -8.63
CA MET A 166 9.88 -4.93 -8.41
C MET A 166 10.76 -4.88 -7.14
N ALA A 167 11.23 -3.71 -6.71
CA ALA A 167 12.05 -3.54 -5.51
C ALA A 167 11.30 -3.37 -4.19
N VAL A 168 9.97 -3.17 -4.17
CA VAL A 168 9.20 -3.06 -2.92
C VAL A 168 9.29 -4.36 -2.08
N THR A 169 9.37 -4.22 -0.76
CA THR A 169 9.14 -5.29 0.22
C THR A 169 7.97 -4.83 1.11
N ALA A 170 7.32 -5.73 1.85
CA ALA A 170 6.27 -5.37 2.80
C ALA A 170 6.69 -5.59 4.26
N PHE A 171 7.37 -4.62 4.87
CA PHE A 171 7.78 -4.68 6.28
C PHE A 171 6.64 -5.11 7.24
N PRO A 172 5.41 -4.54 7.21
CA PRO A 172 4.37 -4.90 8.17
C PRO A 172 3.84 -6.33 8.01
N VAL A 173 3.77 -6.82 6.77
CA VAL A 173 3.36 -8.20 6.49
C VAL A 173 4.46 -9.18 6.91
N LEU A 174 5.73 -8.83 6.66
CA LEU A 174 6.87 -9.59 7.14
C LEU A 174 6.92 -9.65 8.67
N ALA A 175 6.69 -8.53 9.38
CA ALA A 175 6.67 -8.49 10.83
C ALA A 175 5.59 -9.40 11.41
N ARG A 176 4.40 -9.41 10.81
CA ARG A 176 3.36 -10.38 11.14
C ARG A 176 3.78 -11.82 10.87
N ILE A 177 4.40 -12.13 9.73
CA ILE A 177 4.90 -13.48 9.42
C ILE A 177 5.96 -13.92 10.44
N ILE A 178 6.88 -13.03 10.84
CA ILE A 178 7.91 -13.31 11.85
C ILE A 178 7.29 -13.61 13.21
N GLY A 179 6.26 -12.86 13.63
CA GLY A 179 5.47 -13.14 14.83
C GLY A 179 4.71 -14.49 14.73
N ASP A 180 3.92 -14.68 13.67
CA ASP A 180 3.11 -15.88 13.40
C ASP A 180 3.96 -17.17 13.23
N ARG A 181 5.28 -17.05 13.07
CA ARG A 181 6.25 -18.16 12.96
C ARG A 181 7.19 -18.29 14.17
N GLY A 182 7.02 -17.48 15.23
CA GLY A 182 7.92 -17.52 16.39
C GLY A 182 9.36 -17.10 16.10
N LEU A 183 9.61 -16.41 14.99
CA LEU A 183 10.94 -15.91 14.60
C LEU A 183 11.32 -14.59 15.29
N GLY A 184 10.40 -14.00 16.06
CA GLY A 184 10.64 -12.77 16.83
C GLY A 184 11.80 -12.93 17.82
N GLY A 185 12.69 -11.94 17.88
CA GLY A 185 13.89 -11.98 18.73
C GLY A 185 15.03 -12.87 18.22
N THR A 186 14.83 -13.68 17.17
CA THR A 186 15.91 -14.45 16.54
C THR A 186 16.80 -13.57 15.65
N LEU A 187 18.05 -13.98 15.43
CA LEU A 187 18.95 -13.29 14.50
C LEU A 187 18.35 -13.16 13.09
N LEU A 188 17.71 -14.23 12.60
CA LEU A 188 17.03 -14.23 11.30
C LEU A 188 15.88 -13.21 11.27
N GLY A 189 15.03 -13.19 12.30
CA GLY A 189 13.92 -12.26 12.42
C GLY A 189 14.39 -10.81 12.46
N THR A 190 15.41 -10.51 13.28
CA THR A 190 16.00 -9.16 13.39
C THR A 190 16.62 -8.71 12.07
N VAL A 191 17.46 -9.54 11.43
CA VAL A 191 18.06 -9.20 10.13
C VAL A 191 16.98 -9.00 9.06
N ALA A 192 15.95 -9.85 9.01
CA ALA A 192 14.84 -9.71 8.06
C ALA A 192 14.06 -8.40 8.28
N LEU A 193 13.71 -8.07 9.52
CA LEU A 193 12.99 -6.83 9.86
C LEU A 193 13.82 -5.59 9.52
N SER A 194 15.09 -5.53 9.93
CA SER A 194 15.96 -4.40 9.59
C SER A 194 16.20 -4.28 8.08
N THR A 195 16.30 -5.41 7.36
CA THR A 195 16.46 -5.41 5.90
C THR A 195 15.21 -4.85 5.22
N ALA A 196 14.02 -5.31 5.61
CA ALA A 196 12.76 -4.81 5.06
C ALA A 196 12.52 -3.34 5.44
N ALA A 197 12.84 -2.91 6.66
CA ALA A 197 12.75 -1.51 7.08
C ALA A 197 13.61 -0.58 6.21
N VAL A 198 14.84 -0.99 5.87
CA VAL A 198 15.70 -0.25 4.93
C VAL A 198 15.12 -0.27 3.52
N CYS A 199 14.63 -1.42 3.04
CA CYS A 199 13.99 -1.54 1.73
C CYS A 199 12.76 -0.64 1.60
N ASP A 200 11.90 -0.58 2.61
CA ASP A 200 10.71 0.28 2.62
C ASP A 200 11.10 1.75 2.50
N VAL A 201 12.10 2.24 3.27
CA VAL A 201 12.60 3.62 3.15
C VAL A 201 13.06 3.92 1.72
N VAL A 202 13.89 3.05 1.14
CA VAL A 202 14.41 3.24 -0.21
C VAL A 202 13.27 3.19 -1.24
N ALA A 203 12.36 2.22 -1.13
CA ALA A 203 11.23 2.06 -2.03
C ALA A 203 10.29 3.28 -2.00
N TRP A 204 9.95 3.81 -0.83
CA TRP A 204 9.11 5.02 -0.73
C TRP A 204 9.84 6.28 -1.22
N THR A 205 11.13 6.43 -0.96
CA THR A 205 11.92 7.55 -1.49
C THR A 205 12.00 7.50 -3.03
N LEU A 206 12.25 6.33 -3.60
CA LEU A 206 12.29 6.15 -5.05
C LEU A 206 10.90 6.31 -5.69
N LEU A 207 9.83 5.81 -5.05
CA LEU A 207 8.46 5.99 -5.54
C LEU A 207 8.03 7.46 -5.52
N ALA A 208 8.41 8.21 -4.48
CA ALA A 208 8.19 9.66 -4.43
C ALA A 208 8.95 10.39 -5.55
N ALA A 209 10.18 9.97 -5.86
CA ALA A 209 10.95 10.51 -6.98
C ALA A 209 10.30 10.19 -8.34
N VAL A 210 9.82 8.95 -8.54
CA VAL A 210 9.06 8.57 -9.74
C VAL A 210 7.77 9.38 -9.86
N GLN A 211 7.02 9.56 -8.78
CA GLN A 211 5.83 10.42 -8.81
C GLN A 211 6.17 11.88 -9.14
N ALA A 212 7.27 12.42 -8.58
CA ALA A 212 7.73 13.76 -8.92
C ALA A 212 8.19 13.89 -10.39
N MET A 213 8.64 12.81 -11.03
CA MET A 213 9.03 12.83 -12.45
C MET A 213 7.87 12.66 -13.43
N VAL A 214 6.77 12.02 -13.03
CA VAL A 214 5.68 11.62 -13.94
C VAL A 214 4.34 12.29 -13.65
N GLY A 215 4.10 12.70 -12.40
CA GLY A 215 2.87 13.40 -12.05
C GLY A 215 2.79 14.80 -12.65
N ASP A 216 1.58 15.33 -12.80
CA ASP A 216 1.30 16.70 -13.30
C ASP A 216 1.80 17.83 -12.38
N ALA A 217 2.62 17.49 -11.38
CA ALA A 217 3.19 18.43 -10.43
C ALA A 217 4.22 19.33 -11.14
N SER A 218 3.96 20.63 -11.13
CA SER A 218 4.89 21.60 -11.70
C SER A 218 6.21 21.65 -10.90
N ALA A 219 7.32 22.02 -11.56
CA ALA A 219 8.67 21.95 -10.99
C ALA A 219 8.81 22.69 -9.63
N TRP A 220 8.05 23.76 -9.38
CA TRP A 220 8.07 24.46 -8.09
C TRP A 220 7.37 23.68 -6.97
N GLN A 221 6.32 22.91 -7.26
CA GLN A 221 5.66 22.04 -6.27
C GLN A 221 6.60 20.90 -5.84
N ILE A 222 7.35 20.34 -6.80
CA ILE A 222 8.39 19.34 -6.55
C ILE A 222 9.53 19.95 -5.71
N ALA A 223 9.97 21.17 -6.04
CA ALA A 223 10.99 21.87 -5.26
C ALA A 223 10.55 22.13 -3.80
N LEU A 224 9.25 22.32 -3.54
CA LEU A 224 8.70 22.48 -2.19
C LEU A 224 8.68 21.19 -1.34
N LEU A 225 8.96 20.01 -1.92
CA LEU A 225 9.09 18.78 -1.14
C LEU A 225 10.30 18.83 -0.20
N VAL A 226 11.40 19.43 -0.62
CA VAL A 226 12.62 19.59 0.21
C VAL A 226 12.35 20.44 1.46
N PRO A 227 11.80 21.67 1.39
CA PRO A 227 11.46 22.44 2.57
C PRO A 227 10.30 21.82 3.37
N TYR A 228 9.34 21.12 2.75
CA TYR A 228 8.31 20.38 3.50
C TYR A 228 8.92 19.28 4.38
N VAL A 229 9.82 18.46 3.83
CA VAL A 229 10.57 17.46 4.60
C VAL A 229 11.43 18.13 5.68
N ALA A 230 12.13 19.22 5.35
CA ALA A 230 12.92 19.97 6.33
C ALA A 230 12.06 20.51 7.49
N VAL A 231 10.89 21.11 7.22
CA VAL A 231 9.94 21.58 8.24
C VAL A 231 9.45 20.41 9.11
N MET A 232 9.15 19.26 8.51
CA MET A 232 8.72 18.07 9.26
C MET A 232 9.79 17.58 10.26
N PHE A 233 11.06 17.55 9.86
CA PHE A 233 12.16 17.08 10.71
C PHE A 233 12.74 18.13 11.66
N LEU A 234 12.78 19.42 11.27
CA LEU A 234 13.43 20.50 12.03
C LEU A 234 12.45 21.29 12.90
N VAL A 235 11.17 21.34 12.54
CA VAL A 235 10.13 22.12 13.24
C VAL A 235 9.10 21.18 13.87
N VAL A 236 8.36 20.40 13.07
CA VAL A 236 7.22 19.61 13.57
C VAL A 236 7.66 18.55 14.58
N GLY A 237 8.57 17.64 14.22
CA GLY A 237 9.09 16.60 15.13
C GLY A 237 9.63 17.17 16.45
N PRO A 238 10.54 18.17 16.44
CA PRO A 238 11.06 18.80 17.64
C PRO A 238 10.06 19.60 18.47
N LEU A 239 8.98 20.13 17.89
CA LEU A 239 7.88 20.75 18.64
C LEU A 239 7.02 19.69 19.33
N LEU A 240 6.63 18.63 18.62
CA LEU A 240 5.87 17.50 19.18
C LEU A 240 6.68 16.78 20.28
N GLY A 241 8.00 16.67 20.13
CA GLY A 241 8.88 16.11 21.16
C GLY A 241 9.04 16.98 22.42
N ARG A 242 8.79 18.29 22.34
CA ARG A 242 8.84 19.22 23.49
C ARG A 242 7.49 19.44 24.18
N SER A 243 6.38 19.14 23.52
CA SER A 243 5.03 19.42 24.04
C SER A 243 4.52 18.41 25.09
N GLY A 244 5.34 17.43 25.50
CA GLY A 244 4.90 16.33 26.37
C GLY A 244 3.93 15.36 25.69
N LEU A 245 3.78 15.43 24.35
CA LEU A 245 2.81 14.60 23.61
C LEU A 245 3.05 13.11 23.82
N ALA A 246 4.32 12.67 23.88
CA ALA A 246 4.64 11.26 24.13
C ALA A 246 4.11 10.78 25.48
N ASP A 247 4.32 11.55 26.56
CA ASP A 247 3.85 11.19 27.89
C ASP A 247 2.32 11.23 27.98
N ALA A 248 1.68 12.20 27.30
CA ALA A 248 0.22 12.29 27.18
C ALA A 248 -0.38 11.13 26.37
N LEU A 249 0.33 10.59 25.36
CA LEU A 249 -0.05 9.39 24.63
C LEU A 249 0.13 8.12 25.48
N SER A 250 1.20 8.00 26.25
CA SER A 250 1.37 6.91 27.24
C SER A 250 0.22 6.92 28.26
N ALA A 251 -0.19 8.10 28.72
CA ALA A 251 -1.36 8.31 29.57
C ALA A 251 -2.73 8.14 28.86
N ARG A 252 -2.74 7.73 27.58
CA ARG A 252 -3.94 7.51 26.74
C ARG A 252 -4.87 8.73 26.65
N SER A 253 -4.32 9.94 26.68
CA SER A 253 -5.09 11.18 26.62
C SER A 253 -5.85 11.32 25.27
N PRO A 254 -7.19 11.49 25.29
CA PRO A 254 -7.96 11.71 24.06
C PRO A 254 -7.51 12.96 23.29
N SER A 255 -7.11 14.02 24.00
CA SER A 255 -6.59 15.25 23.41
C SER A 255 -5.26 15.04 22.69
N ALA A 256 -4.39 14.17 23.22
CA ALA A 256 -3.14 13.80 22.57
C ALA A 256 -3.40 13.02 21.26
N LEU A 257 -4.34 12.07 21.28
CA LEU A 257 -4.78 11.36 20.08
C LEU A 257 -5.38 12.32 19.04
N ALA A 258 -6.18 13.30 19.45
CA ALA A 258 -6.73 14.32 18.56
C ALA A 258 -5.63 15.15 17.88
N VAL A 259 -4.60 15.59 18.61
CA VAL A 259 -3.44 16.30 18.04
C VAL A 259 -2.70 15.43 17.01
N VAL A 260 -2.51 14.14 17.28
CA VAL A 260 -1.91 13.19 16.34
C VAL A 260 -2.76 13.05 15.07
N LEU A 261 -4.08 12.88 15.20
CA LEU A 261 -4.99 12.73 14.06
C LEU A 261 -5.07 14.01 13.21
N ILE A 262 -5.10 15.19 13.84
CA ILE A 262 -5.07 16.49 13.14
C ILE A 262 -3.75 16.64 12.37
N GLY A 263 -2.61 16.39 13.02
CA GLY A 263 -1.30 16.48 12.37
C GLY A 263 -1.13 15.50 11.22
N LEU A 264 -1.64 14.26 11.37
CA LEU A 264 -1.69 13.25 10.33
C LEU A 264 -2.50 13.72 9.11
N LEU A 265 -3.73 14.18 9.32
CA LEU A 265 -4.60 14.63 8.23
C LEU A 265 -4.05 15.87 7.52
N LEU A 266 -3.50 16.84 8.27
CA LEU A 266 -2.84 18.02 7.70
C LEU A 266 -1.59 17.65 6.90
N SER A 267 -0.79 16.71 7.39
CA SER A 267 0.42 16.24 6.69
C SER A 267 0.07 15.51 5.39
N ALA A 268 -0.93 14.63 5.42
CA ALA A 268 -1.44 13.94 4.23
C ALA A 268 -1.99 14.94 3.19
N ALA A 269 -2.80 15.91 3.62
CA ALA A 269 -3.33 16.98 2.77
C ALA A 269 -2.22 17.88 2.19
N ALA A 270 -1.18 18.19 2.96
CA ALA A 270 -0.03 18.96 2.49
C ALA A 270 0.68 18.25 1.33
N THR A 271 0.96 16.94 1.45
CA THR A 271 1.57 16.20 0.32
C THR A 271 0.67 16.14 -0.91
N GLN A 272 -0.65 16.02 -0.73
CA GLN A 272 -1.61 16.06 -1.84
C GLN A 272 -1.61 17.41 -2.56
N ALA A 273 -1.50 18.52 -1.83
CA ALA A 273 -1.40 19.87 -2.41
C ALA A 273 -0.06 20.12 -3.13
N LEU A 274 1.01 19.44 -2.71
CA LEU A 274 2.32 19.46 -3.35
C LEU A 274 2.43 18.51 -4.57
N GLY A 275 1.34 17.86 -4.98
CA GLY A 275 1.31 16.97 -6.15
C GLY A 275 1.84 15.56 -5.91
N LEU A 276 2.21 15.21 -4.67
CA LEU A 276 2.47 13.82 -4.27
C LEU A 276 1.18 13.16 -3.76
N HIS A 277 1.14 11.82 -3.76
CA HIS A 277 0.01 11.09 -3.19
C HIS A 277 -0.01 11.27 -1.65
N PHE A 278 -1.20 11.52 -1.07
CA PHE A 278 -1.40 11.81 0.37
C PHE A 278 -0.75 10.83 1.37
N ILE A 279 -0.40 9.62 0.91
CA ILE A 279 0.28 8.59 1.72
C ILE A 279 1.67 9.00 2.19
N PHE A 280 2.38 9.82 1.41
CA PHE A 280 3.74 10.24 1.73
C PHE A 280 3.75 11.14 2.97
N GLY A 281 2.77 12.05 3.08
CA GLY A 281 2.61 12.90 4.25
C GLY A 281 2.17 12.13 5.49
N ALA A 282 1.35 11.09 5.32
CA ALA A 282 0.97 10.19 6.41
C ALA A 282 2.18 9.41 6.97
N PHE A 283 2.97 8.80 6.08
CA PHE A 283 4.20 8.09 6.42
C PHE A 283 5.23 9.01 7.08
N LEU A 284 5.47 10.19 6.51
CA LEU A 284 6.42 11.15 7.06
C LEU A 284 5.99 11.67 8.44
N PHE A 285 4.69 11.89 8.67
CA PHE A 285 4.17 12.27 9.99
C PHE A 285 4.42 11.18 11.04
N GLY A 286 4.22 9.91 10.69
CA GLY A 286 4.57 8.77 11.55
C GLY A 286 6.06 8.72 11.88
N LEU A 287 6.92 9.01 10.90
CA LEU A 287 8.38 8.97 11.06
C LEU A 287 8.93 10.07 11.98
N VAL A 288 8.28 11.24 12.04
CA VAL A 288 8.69 12.38 12.90
C VAL A 288 7.97 12.42 14.25
N LEU A 289 6.94 11.60 14.47
CA LEU A 289 6.23 11.54 15.75
C LEU A 289 7.20 11.19 16.89
N PRO A 290 7.13 11.88 18.05
CA PRO A 290 8.00 11.60 19.17
C PRO A 290 7.77 10.18 19.72
N ARG A 291 8.85 9.42 19.76
CA ARG A 291 8.95 8.14 20.48
C ARG A 291 9.33 8.49 21.91
N GLY A 292 8.51 8.09 22.89
CA GLY A 292 8.71 8.41 24.30
C GLY A 292 9.95 7.74 24.90
N ARG A 293 10.14 7.90 26.22
CA ARG A 293 11.20 7.17 26.95
C ARG A 293 10.97 5.65 26.95
N THR A 294 9.71 5.26 26.82
CA THR A 294 9.21 3.87 26.74
C THR A 294 8.40 3.69 25.46
N ASP A 295 8.20 2.44 25.04
CA ASP A 295 7.39 2.08 23.86
C ASP A 295 5.86 2.10 24.16
N GLU A 296 5.48 2.64 25.33
CA GLU A 296 4.09 2.74 25.82
C GLU A 296 3.27 3.74 25.00
N ALA A 297 3.84 4.91 24.66
CA ALA A 297 3.19 5.90 23.80
C ALA A 297 2.86 5.31 22.42
N ARG A 298 3.78 4.50 21.87
CA ARG A 298 3.61 3.78 20.61
C ARG A 298 2.54 2.70 20.74
N SER A 299 2.61 1.84 21.74
CA SER A 299 1.64 0.74 21.91
C SER A 299 0.22 1.23 22.25
N ALA A 300 0.10 2.31 23.04
CA ALA A 300 -1.18 2.99 23.29
C ALA A 300 -1.78 3.54 21.99
N LEU A 301 -0.98 4.26 21.20
CA LEU A 301 -1.41 4.82 19.92
C LEU A 301 -1.76 3.73 18.90
N LEU A 302 -0.93 2.69 18.77
CA LEU A 302 -1.21 1.53 17.93
C LEU A 302 -2.54 0.88 18.34
N GLY A 303 -2.77 0.64 19.64
CA GLY A 303 -4.04 0.08 20.12
C GLY A 303 -5.27 0.96 19.84
N SER A 304 -5.15 2.29 20.00
CA SER A 304 -6.22 3.24 19.65
C SER A 304 -6.51 3.27 18.15
N VAL A 305 -5.47 3.22 17.33
CA VAL A 305 -5.56 3.27 15.86
C VAL A 305 -5.99 1.93 15.27
N GLN A 306 -5.66 0.81 15.92
CA GLN A 306 -5.99 -0.55 15.51
C GLN A 306 -7.50 -0.77 15.38
N PHE A 307 -8.32 -0.12 16.22
CA PHE A 307 -9.78 -0.18 16.08
C PHE A 307 -10.24 0.36 14.70
N GLY A 308 -9.64 1.45 14.23
CA GLY A 308 -9.91 2.01 12.90
C GLY A 308 -9.39 1.11 11.78
N THR A 309 -8.15 0.61 11.87
CA THR A 309 -7.58 -0.21 10.80
C THR A 309 -8.24 -1.60 10.68
N VAL A 310 -8.79 -2.17 11.76
CA VAL A 310 -9.58 -3.42 11.74
C VAL A 310 -10.83 -3.31 10.87
N LEU A 311 -11.39 -2.11 10.69
CA LEU A 311 -12.54 -1.86 9.81
C LEU A 311 -12.10 -1.37 8.42
N LEU A 312 -11.23 -0.36 8.39
CA LEU A 312 -10.94 0.41 7.18
C LEU A 312 -9.94 -0.29 6.25
N LEU A 313 -9.00 -1.07 6.79
CA LEU A 313 -7.95 -1.72 6.00
C LEU A 313 -8.46 -2.95 5.23
N PRO A 314 -9.28 -3.86 5.83
CA PRO A 314 -9.96 -4.91 5.08
C PRO A 314 -10.83 -4.36 3.94
N ALA A 315 -11.51 -3.23 4.19
CA ALA A 315 -12.28 -2.55 3.15
C ALA A 315 -11.41 -2.02 2.01
N TYR A 316 -10.25 -1.41 2.32
CA TYR A 316 -9.28 -0.99 1.31
C TYR A 316 -8.84 -2.13 0.41
N PHE A 317 -8.50 -3.31 0.95
CA PHE A 317 -8.10 -4.47 0.13
C PHE A 317 -9.19 -4.97 -0.80
N VAL A 318 -10.44 -5.04 -0.32
CA VAL A 318 -11.56 -5.44 -1.19
C VAL A 318 -11.70 -4.45 -2.34
N LEU A 319 -11.66 -3.14 -2.07
CA LEU A 319 -11.75 -2.11 -3.12
C LEU A 319 -10.54 -2.08 -4.07
N VAL A 320 -9.35 -2.46 -3.61
CA VAL A 320 -8.18 -2.70 -4.46
C VAL A 320 -8.43 -3.90 -5.37
N GLY A 321 -8.91 -5.02 -4.84
CA GLY A 321 -9.27 -6.20 -5.63
C GLY A 321 -10.37 -5.94 -6.66
N LEU A 322 -11.38 -5.10 -6.33
CA LEU A 322 -12.43 -4.70 -7.27
C LEU A 322 -11.91 -3.92 -8.51
N LYS A 323 -10.69 -3.36 -8.45
CA LYS A 323 -10.06 -2.68 -9.59
C LYS A 323 -9.33 -3.64 -10.54
N VAL A 324 -9.06 -4.86 -10.12
CA VAL A 324 -8.38 -5.88 -10.92
C VAL A 324 -9.32 -6.41 -11.99
N ASN A 325 -9.01 -6.15 -13.25
CA ASN A 325 -9.68 -6.74 -14.41
C ASN A 325 -8.76 -7.72 -15.13
N LEU A 326 -9.17 -8.98 -15.19
CA LEU A 326 -8.52 -10.05 -15.96
C LEU A 326 -9.57 -10.83 -16.78
N ALA A 327 -10.74 -10.24 -17.04
CA ALA A 327 -11.80 -10.88 -17.81
C ALA A 327 -11.41 -11.05 -19.30
N ASP A 328 -10.68 -10.07 -19.84
CA ASP A 328 -10.30 -9.98 -21.26
C ASP A 328 -8.84 -10.41 -21.52
N THR A 329 -8.22 -11.12 -20.57
CA THR A 329 -6.80 -11.51 -20.60
C THR A 329 -6.48 -12.43 -21.79
N THR A 330 -5.57 -11.97 -22.64
CA THR A 330 -5.07 -12.70 -23.82
C THR A 330 -3.92 -13.63 -23.44
N MET A 331 -3.65 -14.67 -24.25
CA MET A 331 -2.50 -15.58 -24.07
C MET A 331 -1.15 -14.83 -23.89
N LYS A 332 -1.01 -13.66 -24.53
CA LYS A 332 0.18 -12.80 -24.41
C LYS A 332 0.33 -12.20 -23.02
N ASP A 333 -0.78 -11.81 -22.39
CA ASP A 333 -0.80 -11.24 -21.04
C ASP A 333 -0.49 -12.33 -20.00
N VAL A 334 -0.86 -13.59 -20.27
CA VAL A 334 -0.46 -14.76 -19.48
C VAL A 334 1.06 -15.01 -19.57
N LEU A 335 1.67 -14.82 -20.75
CA LEU A 335 3.13 -14.91 -20.93
C LEU A 335 3.84 -13.74 -20.23
N ASP A 336 3.36 -12.52 -20.38
CA ASP A 336 3.90 -11.33 -19.72
C ASP A 336 3.75 -11.45 -18.19
N PHE A 337 2.63 -11.99 -17.67
CA PHE A 337 2.47 -12.37 -16.26
C PHE A 337 3.50 -13.42 -15.79
N GLY A 338 3.70 -14.48 -16.57
CA GLY A 338 4.70 -15.50 -16.27
C GLY A 338 6.11 -14.91 -16.16
N LEU A 339 6.45 -13.97 -17.06
CA LEU A 339 7.72 -13.23 -17.03
C LEU A 339 7.81 -12.28 -15.83
N ILE A 340 6.73 -11.55 -15.50
CA ILE A 340 6.65 -10.68 -14.32
C ILE A 340 6.87 -11.50 -13.04
N LEU A 341 6.17 -12.63 -12.89
CA LEU A 341 6.28 -13.50 -11.71
C LEU A 341 7.68 -14.14 -11.59
N LEU A 342 8.22 -14.66 -12.70
CA LEU A 342 9.57 -15.22 -12.73
C LEU A 342 10.61 -14.15 -12.34
N THR A 343 10.51 -12.96 -12.93
CA THR A 343 11.40 -11.83 -12.63
C THR A 343 11.31 -11.42 -11.16
N ALA A 344 10.10 -11.27 -10.63
CA ALA A 344 9.88 -10.87 -9.24
C ALA A 344 10.51 -11.88 -8.26
N VAL A 345 10.27 -13.18 -8.47
CA VAL A 345 10.81 -14.26 -7.61
C VAL A 345 12.33 -14.35 -7.75
N VAL A 346 12.87 -14.43 -8.96
CA VAL A 346 14.32 -14.57 -9.20
C VAL A 346 15.07 -13.36 -8.65
N ALA A 347 14.58 -12.14 -8.89
CA ALA A 347 15.25 -10.93 -8.45
C ALA A 347 15.24 -10.76 -6.93
N LYS A 348 14.09 -10.97 -6.27
CA LYS A 348 13.98 -10.84 -4.80
C LYS A 348 14.72 -11.96 -4.09
N PHE A 349 14.48 -13.22 -4.47
CA PHE A 349 15.12 -14.36 -3.84
C PHE A 349 16.62 -14.36 -4.11
N GLY A 350 17.04 -14.24 -5.36
CA GLY A 350 18.46 -14.23 -5.76
C GLY A 350 19.22 -13.05 -5.14
N GLY A 351 18.66 -11.84 -5.21
CA GLY A 351 19.25 -10.64 -4.62
C GLY A 351 19.45 -10.76 -3.11
N ALA A 352 18.40 -11.13 -2.37
CA ALA A 352 18.48 -11.32 -0.92
C ALA A 352 19.42 -12.48 -0.53
N PHE A 353 19.37 -13.61 -1.25
CA PHE A 353 20.21 -14.77 -0.99
C PHE A 353 21.69 -14.45 -1.19
N VAL A 354 22.06 -13.90 -2.35
CA VAL A 354 23.46 -13.54 -2.67
C VAL A 354 23.95 -12.45 -1.73
N GLY A 355 23.15 -11.40 -1.50
CA GLY A 355 23.45 -10.33 -0.57
C GLY A 355 23.72 -10.83 0.86
N ALA A 356 22.97 -11.82 1.32
CA ALA A 356 23.18 -12.49 2.60
C ALA A 356 24.44 -13.38 2.61
N ARG A 357 24.65 -14.21 1.58
CA ARG A 357 25.79 -15.14 1.48
C ARG A 357 27.13 -14.42 1.44
N LEU A 358 27.21 -13.29 0.72
CA LEU A 358 28.41 -12.44 0.65
C LEU A 358 28.80 -11.82 2.00
N GLN A 359 27.89 -11.78 2.97
CA GLN A 359 28.14 -11.29 4.33
C GLN A 359 28.36 -12.44 5.34
N GLY A 360 28.61 -13.66 4.86
CA GLY A 360 28.98 -14.81 5.69
C GLY A 360 27.83 -15.59 6.31
N LEU A 361 26.56 -15.28 5.99
CA LEU A 361 25.42 -16.06 6.50
C LEU A 361 25.43 -17.51 5.95
N PRO A 362 25.08 -18.51 6.78
CA PRO A 362 24.94 -19.91 6.34
C PRO A 362 23.88 -20.07 5.25
N THR A 363 24.06 -21.04 4.35
CA THR A 363 23.17 -21.27 3.20
C THR A 363 21.69 -21.39 3.58
N ARG A 364 21.36 -22.11 4.66
CA ARG A 364 19.99 -22.25 5.16
C ARG A 364 19.42 -20.90 5.62
N THR A 365 20.19 -20.13 6.38
CA THR A 365 19.79 -18.81 6.91
C THR A 365 19.62 -17.80 5.77
N SER A 366 20.50 -17.79 4.77
CA SER A 366 20.36 -16.98 3.57
C SER A 366 19.12 -17.34 2.75
N ALA A 367 18.81 -18.64 2.61
CA ALA A 367 17.60 -19.10 1.91
C ALA A 367 16.32 -18.69 2.66
N LEU A 368 16.28 -18.87 3.99
CA LEU A 368 15.16 -18.43 4.83
C LEU A 368 14.96 -16.91 4.75
N LEU A 369 16.05 -16.13 4.81
CA LEU A 369 16.00 -14.69 4.65
C LEU A 369 15.48 -14.29 3.26
N ALA A 370 15.92 -14.98 2.20
CA ALA A 370 15.46 -14.73 0.84
C ALA A 370 13.97 -15.05 0.64
N VAL A 371 13.45 -16.14 1.23
CA VAL A 371 12.00 -16.43 1.27
C VAL A 371 11.25 -15.31 2.00
N LEU A 372 11.75 -14.86 3.15
CA LEU A 372 11.15 -13.76 3.91
C LEU A 372 11.14 -12.44 3.11
N MET A 373 12.22 -12.12 2.38
CA MET A 373 12.31 -10.91 1.55
C MET A 373 11.44 -10.95 0.29
N ASN A 374 10.96 -12.12 -0.14
CA ASN A 374 9.98 -12.25 -1.23
C ASN A 374 8.53 -11.90 -0.79
N THR A 375 8.33 -11.57 0.49
CA THR A 375 7.03 -11.17 1.03
C THR A 375 6.60 -9.82 0.47
N ARG A 376 5.53 -9.85 -0.34
CA ARG A 376 4.81 -8.67 -0.78
C ARG A 376 3.62 -8.40 0.14
N GLY A 377 2.82 -7.38 -0.19
CA GLY A 377 1.67 -7.01 0.62
C GLY A 377 1.26 -5.55 0.47
N LEU A 378 0.78 -4.98 1.58
CA LEU A 378 0.20 -3.64 1.65
C LEU A 378 1.00 -2.55 0.93
N THR A 379 2.29 -2.43 1.23
CA THR A 379 3.15 -1.37 0.69
C THR A 379 3.22 -1.41 -0.84
N GLU A 380 3.29 -2.60 -1.42
CA GLU A 380 3.29 -2.78 -2.88
C GLU A 380 1.91 -2.52 -3.48
N LEU A 381 0.82 -3.05 -2.91
CA LEU A 381 -0.54 -2.80 -3.42
C LEU A 381 -0.88 -1.30 -3.42
N VAL A 382 -0.36 -0.57 -2.44
CA VAL A 382 -0.43 0.89 -2.38
C VAL A 382 0.41 1.52 -3.47
N ALA A 383 1.68 1.12 -3.65
CA ALA A 383 2.54 1.62 -4.73
C ALA A 383 1.94 1.40 -6.13
N LEU A 384 1.40 0.21 -6.40
CA LEU A 384 0.65 -0.12 -7.62
C LEU A 384 -0.60 0.75 -7.77
N GLY A 385 -1.32 1.01 -6.66
CA GLY A 385 -2.46 1.92 -6.64
C GLY A 385 -2.08 3.36 -7.00
N VAL A 386 -0.93 3.84 -6.54
CA VAL A 386 -0.37 5.15 -6.94
C VAL A 386 0.01 5.14 -8.42
N GLY A 387 0.71 4.11 -8.90
CA GLY A 387 1.05 3.93 -10.32
C GLY A 387 -0.15 4.00 -11.25
N LEU A 388 -1.23 3.28 -10.91
CA LEU A 388 -2.50 3.33 -11.64
C LEU A 388 -3.17 4.72 -11.55
N SER A 389 -3.10 5.39 -10.40
CA SER A 389 -3.70 6.74 -10.23
C SER A 389 -2.98 7.84 -11.02
N MET A 390 -1.68 7.67 -11.29
CA MET A 390 -0.85 8.57 -12.09
C MET A 390 -0.88 8.24 -13.60
N GLY A 391 -1.62 7.19 -14.02
CA GLY A 391 -1.61 6.72 -15.40
C GLY A 391 -0.32 6.04 -15.85
N VAL A 392 0.60 5.73 -14.91
CA VAL A 392 1.85 5.01 -15.21
C VAL A 392 1.58 3.54 -15.46
N LEU A 393 0.60 2.96 -14.77
CA LEU A 393 0.07 1.64 -15.08
C LEU A 393 -1.29 1.79 -15.75
N ASP A 394 -1.51 1.07 -16.84
CA ASP A 394 -2.86 0.72 -17.29
C ASP A 394 -3.50 -0.31 -16.33
N ARG A 395 -4.78 -0.62 -16.57
CA ARG A 395 -5.57 -1.50 -15.69
C ARG A 395 -5.16 -2.97 -15.79
N ASP A 396 -4.65 -3.39 -16.94
CA ASP A 396 -4.39 -4.79 -17.24
C ASP A 396 -3.07 -5.18 -16.56
N LEU A 397 -2.01 -4.39 -16.78
CA LEU A 397 -0.74 -4.55 -16.08
C LEU A 397 -0.88 -4.34 -14.57
N TYR A 398 -1.71 -3.39 -14.12
CA TYR A 398 -2.07 -3.27 -12.70
C TYR A 398 -2.66 -4.58 -12.16
N GLY A 399 -3.57 -5.22 -12.90
CA GLY A 399 -4.13 -6.52 -12.55
C GLY A 399 -3.07 -7.61 -12.44
N LEU A 400 -2.19 -7.75 -13.44
CA LEU A 400 -1.10 -8.74 -13.44
C LEU A 400 -0.15 -8.54 -12.24
N MET A 401 0.18 -7.28 -11.93
CA MET A 401 1.08 -6.93 -10.81
C MET A 401 0.43 -7.19 -9.45
N VAL A 402 -0.87 -6.93 -9.29
CA VAL A 402 -1.61 -7.26 -8.06
C VAL A 402 -1.71 -8.78 -7.86
N VAL A 403 -1.91 -9.56 -8.93
CA VAL A 403 -1.89 -11.04 -8.84
C VAL A 403 -0.48 -11.56 -8.55
N MET A 404 0.57 -10.98 -9.13
CA MET A 404 1.95 -11.32 -8.78
C MET A 404 2.20 -11.12 -7.28
N ALA A 405 1.83 -9.96 -6.73
CA ALA A 405 1.95 -9.65 -5.30
C ALA A 405 1.21 -10.67 -4.41
N LEU A 406 0.01 -11.09 -4.83
CA LEU A 406 -0.78 -12.11 -4.13
C LEU A 406 -0.06 -13.47 -4.15
N VAL A 407 0.43 -13.90 -5.31
CA VAL A 407 1.11 -15.20 -5.52
C VAL A 407 2.44 -15.25 -4.76
N THR A 408 3.31 -14.26 -4.88
CA THR A 408 4.62 -14.25 -4.21
C THR A 408 4.48 -14.25 -2.68
N THR A 409 3.48 -13.55 -2.14
CA THR A 409 3.17 -13.58 -0.70
C THR A 409 2.63 -14.94 -0.28
N ALA A 410 1.74 -15.53 -1.08
CA ALA A 410 1.20 -16.86 -0.82
C ALA A 410 2.29 -17.96 -0.84
N MET A 411 3.32 -17.80 -1.68
CA MET A 411 4.49 -18.69 -1.75
C MET A 411 5.37 -18.67 -0.50
N THR A 412 5.52 -17.52 0.18
CA THR A 412 6.30 -17.41 1.43
C THR A 412 5.83 -18.43 2.48
N GLY A 413 4.51 -18.66 2.56
CA GLY A 413 3.90 -19.57 3.52
C GLY A 413 4.45 -21.01 3.44
N PRO A 414 4.24 -21.72 2.31
CA PRO A 414 4.78 -23.05 2.06
C PRO A 414 6.32 -23.10 1.99
N ALA A 415 6.98 -22.11 1.38
CA ALA A 415 8.44 -22.12 1.22
C ALA A 415 9.18 -22.14 2.58
N LEU A 416 8.67 -21.42 3.59
CA LEU A 416 9.21 -21.50 4.95
C LEU A 416 9.04 -22.90 5.58
N ARG A 417 7.91 -23.58 5.34
CA ARG A 417 7.70 -24.95 5.85
C ARG A 417 8.65 -25.95 5.21
N LEU A 418 8.86 -25.86 3.89
CA LEU A 418 9.82 -26.69 3.16
C LEU A 418 11.27 -26.54 3.66
N LEU A 419 11.62 -25.38 4.23
CA LEU A 419 12.93 -25.12 4.85
C LEU A 419 12.97 -25.47 6.36
N GLY A 420 11.92 -26.10 6.90
CA GLY A 420 11.82 -26.56 8.29
C GLY A 420 11.47 -25.45 9.29
N VAL A 421 10.71 -24.43 8.88
CA VAL A 421 10.14 -23.41 9.78
C VAL A 421 8.63 -23.54 9.80
N ASP A 422 8.12 -24.35 10.71
CA ASP A 422 6.69 -24.54 10.95
C ASP A 422 6.07 -23.40 11.76
N ARG A 423 4.75 -23.49 11.99
CA ARG A 423 4.08 -22.60 12.96
C ARG A 423 4.29 -23.16 14.37
N PRO A 424 4.49 -22.30 15.39
CA PRO A 424 4.30 -22.69 16.78
C PRO A 424 2.91 -23.33 16.96
N ALA A 425 2.80 -24.36 17.80
CA ALA A 425 1.51 -24.94 18.13
C ALA A 425 0.62 -23.88 18.80
N GLU A 426 -0.67 -23.84 18.48
CA GLU A 426 -1.61 -22.89 19.10
C GLU A 426 -1.61 -23.10 20.63
N GLY A 427 -1.24 -22.04 21.37
CA GLY A 427 -1.01 -22.09 22.82
C GLY A 427 0.47 -21.97 23.25
N SER A 428 1.42 -22.05 22.33
CA SER A 428 2.84 -21.78 22.62
C SER A 428 3.05 -20.30 22.96
N ALA A 429 3.52 -19.98 24.17
CA ALA A 429 3.81 -18.60 24.54
C ALA A 429 4.95 -18.01 23.68
N PRO A 430 4.85 -16.76 23.20
CA PRO A 430 5.90 -16.14 22.41
C PRO A 430 7.15 -15.93 23.28
N GLY A 431 8.26 -16.57 22.91
CA GLY A 431 9.57 -16.40 23.57
C GLY A 431 10.22 -17.69 24.11
N ALA A 432 9.60 -18.86 23.98
CA ALA A 432 10.30 -20.11 24.27
C ALA A 432 11.42 -20.35 23.24
N PRO A 433 12.72 -20.41 23.64
CA PRO A 433 13.79 -20.61 22.68
C PRO A 433 13.69 -22.01 22.06
N HIS A 434 13.73 -22.09 20.73
CA HIS A 434 13.96 -23.35 20.03
C HIS A 434 15.31 -23.91 20.50
N ARG A 435 15.28 -25.05 21.20
CA ARG A 435 16.45 -25.89 21.37
C ARG A 435 16.73 -26.53 20.01
N GLU A 436 17.78 -26.09 19.33
CA GLU A 436 18.36 -26.86 18.23
C GLU A 436 18.96 -28.17 18.81
N PRO A 437 18.83 -29.31 18.11
CA PRO A 437 19.49 -30.56 18.47
C PRO A 437 20.99 -30.56 18.13
#